data_AF-A0A7L0QBQ3-F1
#
_entry.id   AF-A0A7L0QBQ3-F1
#
_cell.length_a   1.000
_cell.length_b   1.000
_cell.length_c   1.000
_cell.angle_alpha   90.00
_cell.angle_beta   90.00
_cell.angle_gamma   90.00
#
_symmetry.space_group_name_H-M   'P 1'
#
loop_
_entity.id
_entity.type
_entity.pdbx_description
1 polymer ?
#
loop_
_entity_poly.entity_id
_entity_poly.type
_entity_poly.pdbx_seq_one_letter_code
_entity_poly.pdbx_strand_id
1 'polypeptide(L)'
;MASNASNPANHLPYFFGNITREEAEEYLMQGGANDGLYLLRQSRNYLGGFALSLAHGRKVHHYTIERELSGSYAIAGGKSHASPAELINYHSGEADGLICLLRKPFNRPPGVEPKTGPFEDLKENLIREYVKQTWNLQGQALEQAIISQKPQLEKLIATTAHEKMPWFHGRISREESEHRILIGSRNNGKFLIRERDSNGSYALCLLNDGKVLHYRIDRDKTGKLSIPDGKRFDTLWQLVEHYSYKPDGLLRVLTIPCPQHGSENEVVSCSLGLPSEVTAGSKLFWAGGGIISRLKSYTFPKAGSKKVPHILFLDAREPRGTLPCPSENAFAWPENGDQREALPMDTEVYESPYADPDEIKPKNVTLDRKLLTLEEGELGSGNFGTVKKGFYKMKKGAKPVAVKILKNESNDPAIKDELLREANVMQQLDNPYIVRMIGICEAEAWMLVMEMAELGPLNKFLQKNRHVTEKNITELVHQVSMGMKYLEENNFVHRDLAARNVLLVTQHYAKISDFGLSKALSADENYYKAQSHGKWPVKWYAPECMNFYKFSSKSDVWSFGVLMWEAFSYGQKPYKGMKGGEVAQMIERGERMERPEVCPTEVYSLMKLCWTYNVDDRPGFVAVEMRLRNYYYDISH
;
A
#
# COMPACT_ATOMS: atom_id res chain seq x y z
N MET A 1 1.17 -25.86 0.86
CA MET A 1 2.40 -26.53 0.36
C MET A 1 2.72 -25.95 -1.01
N ALA A 2 3.59 -24.94 -1.06
CA ALA A 2 4.25 -24.52 -2.30
C ALA A 2 5.74 -24.72 -2.04
N SER A 3 6.31 -25.76 -2.62
CA SER A 3 7.75 -26.03 -2.60
C SER A 3 8.51 -24.86 -3.23
N ASN A 4 9.73 -24.61 -2.75
CA ASN A 4 10.76 -23.75 -3.38
C ASN A 4 10.98 -24.10 -4.86
N ALA A 5 10.07 -23.68 -5.74
CA ALA A 5 10.29 -23.69 -7.18
C ALA A 5 11.16 -22.48 -7.49
N SER A 6 12.36 -22.73 -8.00
CA SER A 6 13.22 -21.69 -8.59
C SER A 6 12.38 -20.80 -9.51
N ASN A 7 12.47 -19.48 -9.35
CA ASN A 7 11.75 -18.53 -10.19
C ASN A 7 11.96 -18.89 -11.67
N PRO A 8 10.88 -19.12 -12.45
CA PRO A 8 10.97 -19.68 -13.80
C PRO A 8 11.79 -18.79 -14.75
N ALA A 9 12.03 -17.52 -14.42
CA ALA A 9 12.81 -16.60 -15.24
C ALA A 9 14.31 -16.53 -14.89
N ASN A 10 14.79 -17.17 -13.81
CA ASN A 10 16.17 -17.00 -13.34
C ASN A 10 17.24 -17.43 -14.37
N HIS A 11 16.91 -18.39 -15.23
CA HIS A 11 17.79 -18.86 -16.30
C HIS A 11 17.87 -17.90 -17.49
N LEU A 12 16.94 -16.94 -17.63
CA LEU A 12 16.90 -16.00 -18.74
C LEU A 12 17.98 -14.93 -18.56
N PRO A 13 18.87 -14.67 -19.53
CA PRO A 13 19.98 -13.73 -19.38
C PRO A 13 19.55 -12.26 -19.31
N TYR A 14 18.33 -11.94 -19.73
CA TYR A 14 17.74 -10.58 -19.71
C TYR A 14 16.75 -10.37 -18.56
N PHE A 15 16.70 -11.30 -17.60
CA PHE A 15 15.88 -11.18 -16.39
C PHE A 15 16.68 -10.61 -15.21
N PHE A 16 16.25 -9.50 -14.61
CA PHE A 16 17.03 -8.80 -13.58
C PHE A 16 16.57 -9.05 -12.14
N GLY A 17 15.49 -9.82 -11.90
CA GLY A 17 14.91 -9.95 -10.56
C GLY A 17 14.18 -8.67 -10.11
N ASN A 18 14.11 -8.43 -8.80
CA ASN A 18 13.33 -7.34 -8.19
C ASN A 18 14.04 -5.96 -8.20
N ILE A 19 14.50 -5.52 -9.38
CA ILE A 19 15.05 -4.17 -9.59
C ILE A 19 13.93 -3.11 -9.65
N THR A 20 14.26 -1.84 -9.39
CA THR A 20 13.29 -0.73 -9.49
C THR A 20 13.01 -0.37 -10.94
N ARG A 21 11.98 0.46 -11.16
CA ARG A 21 11.66 1.03 -12.47
C ARG A 21 12.83 1.86 -12.99
N GLU A 22 13.39 2.73 -12.15
CA GLU A 22 14.51 3.60 -12.48
C GLU A 22 15.78 2.81 -12.81
N GLU A 23 16.10 1.76 -12.03
CA GLU A 23 17.22 0.86 -12.34
C GLU A 23 17.06 0.19 -13.72
N ALA A 24 15.83 -0.21 -14.07
CA ALA A 24 15.54 -0.78 -15.39
C ALA A 24 15.70 0.26 -16.52
N GLU A 25 15.28 1.50 -16.28
CA GLU A 25 15.47 2.61 -17.22
C GLU A 25 16.96 2.90 -17.43
N GLU A 26 17.75 2.99 -16.35
CA GLU A 26 19.20 3.17 -16.40
C GLU A 26 19.89 2.10 -17.26
N TYR A 27 19.51 0.83 -17.09
CA TYR A 27 20.05 -0.27 -17.89
C TYR A 27 19.72 -0.15 -19.38
N LEU A 28 18.47 0.16 -19.72
CA LEU A 28 18.08 0.31 -21.13
C LEU A 28 18.73 1.55 -21.76
N MET A 29 18.90 2.63 -21.00
CA MET A 29 19.64 3.83 -21.41
C MET A 29 21.12 3.50 -21.64
N GLN A 30 21.76 2.73 -20.76
CA GLN A 30 23.13 2.24 -20.94
C GLN A 30 23.26 1.36 -22.18
N GLY A 31 22.22 0.59 -22.52
CA GLY A 31 22.10 -0.20 -23.74
C GLY A 31 21.84 0.61 -25.02
N GLY A 32 21.76 1.93 -24.93
CA GLY A 32 21.57 2.85 -26.04
C GLY A 32 20.10 3.18 -26.35
N ALA A 33 19.14 2.68 -25.56
CA ALA A 33 17.70 2.95 -25.69
C ALA A 33 17.15 2.82 -27.12
N ASN A 34 17.68 1.87 -27.89
CA ASN A 34 17.23 1.59 -29.26
C ASN A 34 15.81 1.01 -29.26
N ASP A 35 15.04 1.31 -30.29
CA ASP A 35 13.67 0.79 -30.44
C ASP A 35 13.65 -0.75 -30.42
N GLY A 36 12.81 -1.30 -29.55
CA GLY A 36 12.69 -2.75 -29.37
C GLY A 36 13.75 -3.35 -28.43
N LEU A 37 14.61 -2.54 -27.80
CA LEU A 37 15.50 -2.99 -26.71
C LEU A 37 14.67 -3.23 -25.45
N TYR A 38 14.82 -4.38 -24.79
CA TYR A 38 13.99 -4.71 -23.63
C TYR A 38 14.72 -5.48 -22.55
N LEU A 39 14.19 -5.46 -21.32
CA LEU A 39 14.58 -6.36 -20.24
C LEU A 39 13.36 -6.82 -19.45
N LEU A 40 13.51 -7.95 -18.76
CA LEU A 40 12.49 -8.50 -17.88
C LEU A 40 12.91 -8.30 -16.42
N ARG A 41 11.97 -7.95 -15.55
CA ARG A 41 12.19 -7.83 -14.11
C ARG A 41 11.02 -8.45 -13.35
N GLN A 42 11.21 -8.73 -12.07
CA GLN A 42 10.13 -9.22 -11.22
C GLN A 42 9.15 -8.09 -10.96
N SER A 43 7.86 -8.41 -10.92
CA SER A 43 6.87 -7.44 -10.50
C SER A 43 7.05 -7.11 -9.02
N ARG A 44 6.83 -5.85 -8.66
CA ARG A 44 6.92 -5.38 -7.28
C ARG A 44 5.64 -5.65 -6.48
N ASN A 45 4.59 -6.18 -7.12
CA ASN A 45 3.49 -6.83 -6.42
C ASN A 45 3.94 -8.27 -6.05
N TYR A 46 3.73 -8.72 -4.81
CA TYR A 46 4.20 -10.03 -4.36
C TYR A 46 3.40 -11.22 -4.95
N LEU A 47 2.81 -11.05 -6.13
CA LEU A 47 1.88 -11.99 -6.76
C LEU A 47 2.58 -12.94 -7.74
N GLY A 48 3.93 -12.99 -7.71
CA GLY A 48 4.72 -13.87 -8.58
C GLY A 48 4.65 -13.50 -10.07
N GLY A 49 4.25 -12.26 -10.39
CA GLY A 49 4.26 -11.70 -11.74
C GLY A 49 5.61 -11.09 -12.14
N PHE A 50 5.67 -10.56 -13.35
CA PHE A 50 6.84 -9.92 -13.94
C PHE A 50 6.52 -8.50 -14.43
N ALA A 51 7.53 -7.75 -14.81
CA ALA A 51 7.37 -6.52 -15.58
C ALA A 51 8.35 -6.51 -16.75
N LEU A 52 7.85 -6.13 -17.93
CA LEU A 52 8.62 -5.94 -19.15
C LEU A 52 8.92 -4.45 -19.30
N SER A 53 10.21 -4.10 -19.37
CA SER A 53 10.66 -2.74 -19.69
C SER A 53 11.15 -2.71 -21.14
N LEU A 54 10.59 -1.84 -21.97
CA LEU A 54 10.79 -1.78 -23.43
C LEU A 54 11.13 -0.36 -23.88
N ALA A 55 12.25 -0.18 -24.58
CA ALA A 55 12.65 1.10 -25.14
C ALA A 55 12.00 1.35 -26.51
N HIS A 56 11.47 2.55 -26.70
CA HIS A 56 10.98 3.07 -27.98
C HIS A 56 11.04 4.60 -27.99
N GLY A 57 11.56 5.19 -29.07
CA GLY A 57 11.64 6.66 -29.20
C GLY A 57 12.48 7.32 -28.11
N ARG A 58 13.56 6.65 -27.64
CA ARG A 58 14.41 7.06 -26.50
C ARG A 58 13.67 7.19 -25.17
N LYS A 59 12.49 6.58 -25.03
CA LYS A 59 11.76 6.45 -23.77
C LYS A 59 11.64 4.98 -23.42
N VAL A 60 11.44 4.69 -22.14
CA VAL A 60 11.20 3.34 -21.66
C VAL A 60 9.73 3.21 -21.27
N HIS A 61 9.10 2.15 -21.74
CA HIS A 61 7.72 1.78 -21.49
C HIS A 61 7.69 0.52 -20.63
N HIS A 62 6.85 0.50 -19.60
CA HIS A 62 6.77 -0.62 -18.67
C HIS A 62 5.40 -1.29 -18.75
N TYR A 63 5.41 -2.62 -18.83
CA TYR A 63 4.22 -3.45 -18.93
C TYR A 63 4.22 -4.47 -17.80
N THR A 64 3.17 -4.47 -16.99
CA THR A 64 2.98 -5.50 -15.96
C THR A 64 2.53 -6.81 -16.59
N ILE A 65 3.23 -7.88 -16.26
CA ILE A 65 2.89 -9.26 -16.62
C ILE A 65 2.31 -9.92 -15.38
N GLU A 66 1.01 -10.21 -15.42
CA GLU A 66 0.28 -10.83 -14.33
C GLU A 66 0.36 -12.35 -14.43
N ARG A 67 0.41 -13.02 -13.27
CA ARG A 67 0.30 -14.48 -13.18
C ARG A 67 -1.16 -14.85 -12.92
N GLU A 68 -1.74 -15.63 -13.81
CA GLU A 68 -3.12 -16.08 -13.73
C GLU A 68 -3.27 -17.26 -12.75
N LEU A 69 -4.51 -17.56 -12.34
CA LEU A 69 -4.81 -18.68 -11.42
C LEU A 69 -4.42 -20.06 -12.00
N SER A 70 -4.49 -20.21 -13.32
CA SER A 70 -3.98 -21.36 -14.08
C SER A 70 -2.46 -21.52 -14.00
N GLY A 71 -1.74 -20.48 -13.57
CA GLY A 71 -0.28 -20.42 -13.56
C GLY A 71 0.34 -19.84 -14.83
N SER A 72 -0.46 -19.52 -15.85
CA SER A 72 -0.03 -18.79 -17.06
C SER A 72 0.25 -17.32 -16.77
N TYR A 73 0.83 -16.64 -17.75
CA TYR A 73 1.29 -15.24 -17.69
C TYR A 73 0.69 -14.43 -18.83
N ALA A 74 0.19 -13.23 -18.54
CA ALA A 74 -0.37 -12.33 -19.55
C ALA A 74 -0.05 -10.87 -19.23
N ILE A 75 0.11 -10.06 -20.27
CA ILE A 75 0.03 -8.59 -20.14
C ILE A 75 -1.46 -8.23 -20.14
N ALA A 76 -1.86 -7.26 -19.33
CA ALA A 76 -3.26 -6.96 -19.07
C ALA A 76 -4.10 -6.77 -20.35
N GLY A 77 -5.02 -7.72 -20.62
CA GLY A 77 -5.89 -7.73 -21.81
C GLY A 77 -5.32 -8.41 -23.06
N GLY A 78 -4.12 -8.98 -22.97
CA GLY A 78 -3.47 -9.75 -24.04
C GLY A 78 -3.65 -11.27 -23.87
N LYS A 79 -2.94 -12.04 -24.71
CA LYS A 79 -2.98 -13.51 -24.67
C LYS A 79 -2.25 -14.07 -23.44
N SER A 80 -2.73 -15.21 -22.96
CA SER A 80 -2.10 -15.98 -21.87
C SER A 80 -1.01 -16.91 -22.42
N HIS A 81 0.13 -16.98 -21.73
CA HIS A 81 1.30 -17.75 -22.10
C HIS A 81 1.75 -18.67 -20.96
N ALA A 82 2.34 -19.84 -21.24
CA ALA A 82 2.68 -20.79 -20.18
C ALA A 82 3.90 -20.35 -19.36
N SER A 83 4.78 -19.52 -19.94
CA SER A 83 5.97 -19.00 -19.26
C SER A 83 6.32 -17.57 -19.69
N PRO A 84 7.12 -16.83 -18.89
CA PRO A 84 7.61 -15.52 -19.29
C PRO A 84 8.49 -15.59 -20.55
N ALA A 85 9.20 -16.69 -20.78
CA ALA A 85 10.00 -16.89 -21.99
C ALA A 85 9.13 -16.97 -23.25
N GLU A 86 8.01 -17.72 -23.18
CA GLU A 86 7.04 -17.82 -24.27
C GLU A 86 6.36 -16.48 -24.56
N LEU A 87 6.00 -15.73 -23.52
CA LEU A 87 5.41 -14.40 -23.66
C LEU A 87 6.36 -13.46 -24.43
N ILE A 88 7.65 -13.45 -24.07
CA ILE A 88 8.66 -12.65 -24.76
C ILE A 88 8.84 -13.09 -26.22
N ASN A 89 8.85 -14.40 -26.47
CA ASN A 89 8.94 -14.93 -27.83
C ASN A 89 7.74 -14.52 -28.70
N TYR A 90 6.53 -14.60 -28.14
CA TYR A 90 5.31 -14.14 -28.82
C TYR A 90 5.39 -12.65 -29.19
N HIS A 91 5.77 -11.80 -28.22
CA HIS A 91 5.87 -10.35 -28.43
C HIS A 91 7.06 -9.91 -29.30
N SER A 92 7.94 -10.83 -29.67
CA SER A 92 8.96 -10.60 -30.69
C SER A 92 8.40 -10.70 -32.12
N GLY A 93 7.31 -11.45 -32.30
CA GLY A 93 6.61 -11.60 -33.58
C GLY A 93 5.36 -10.73 -33.71
N GLU A 94 4.61 -10.54 -32.62
CA GLU A 94 3.33 -9.80 -32.61
C GLU A 94 3.29 -8.78 -31.47
N ALA A 95 3.01 -7.50 -31.76
CA ALA A 95 3.08 -6.48 -30.71
C ALA A 95 1.95 -6.62 -29.68
N ASP A 96 0.74 -6.99 -30.12
CA ASP A 96 -0.43 -7.28 -29.27
C ASP A 96 -0.61 -6.29 -28.11
N GLY A 97 -0.66 -4.99 -28.43
CA GLY A 97 -0.81 -3.90 -27.46
C GLY A 97 0.49 -3.29 -26.93
N LEU A 98 1.67 -3.86 -27.22
CA LEU A 98 2.95 -3.22 -26.97
C LEU A 98 3.21 -2.06 -27.94
N ILE A 99 4.01 -1.08 -27.50
CA ILE A 99 4.36 0.09 -28.31
C ILE A 99 5.16 -0.28 -29.57
N CYS A 100 5.98 -1.33 -29.49
CA CYS A 100 6.70 -1.91 -30.62
C CYS A 100 7.04 -3.39 -30.34
N LEU A 101 7.51 -4.10 -31.37
CA LEU A 101 7.97 -5.48 -31.25
C LEU A 101 9.23 -5.57 -30.40
N LEU A 102 9.38 -6.68 -29.65
CA LEU A 102 10.62 -7.00 -28.95
C LEU A 102 11.69 -7.39 -29.99
N ARG A 103 12.80 -6.66 -30.02
CA ARG A 103 13.87 -6.86 -31.01
C ARG A 103 15.15 -7.39 -30.39
N LYS A 104 15.60 -6.76 -29.31
CA LYS A 104 16.89 -7.07 -28.71
C LYS A 104 16.78 -7.15 -27.19
N PRO A 105 17.10 -8.28 -26.56
CA PRO A 105 17.22 -8.33 -25.11
C PRO A 105 18.44 -7.53 -24.66
N PHE A 106 18.27 -6.73 -23.62
CA PHE A 106 19.36 -6.20 -22.81
C PHE A 106 19.72 -7.26 -21.78
N ASN A 107 20.80 -8.00 -22.04
CA ASN A 107 21.29 -9.03 -21.13
C ASN A 107 21.96 -8.40 -19.91
N ARG A 108 21.88 -9.07 -18.76
CA ARG A 108 22.59 -8.68 -17.54
C ARG A 108 24.08 -8.47 -17.84
N PRO A 109 24.67 -7.35 -17.39
CA PRO A 109 26.11 -7.16 -17.48
C PRO A 109 26.89 -8.26 -16.75
N PRO A 110 28.15 -8.51 -17.14
CA PRO A 110 28.99 -9.52 -16.47
C PRO A 110 29.04 -9.30 -14.94
N GLY A 111 28.80 -10.37 -14.18
CA GLY A 111 28.82 -10.35 -12.72
C GLY A 111 27.53 -9.85 -12.05
N VAL A 112 26.51 -9.44 -12.82
CA VAL A 112 25.19 -9.10 -12.28
C VAL A 112 24.31 -10.34 -12.27
N GLU A 113 23.91 -10.77 -11.08
CA GLU A 113 22.95 -11.86 -10.90
C GLU A 113 21.51 -11.33 -10.82
N PRO A 114 20.49 -12.14 -11.13
CA PRO A 114 19.11 -11.74 -10.87
C PRO A 114 18.94 -11.41 -9.39
N LYS A 115 18.33 -10.26 -9.09
CA LYS A 115 17.96 -9.85 -7.73
C LYS A 115 16.77 -10.67 -7.24
N THR A 116 16.99 -11.97 -7.03
CA THR A 116 16.02 -12.93 -6.52
C THR A 116 16.66 -13.65 -5.33
N GLY A 117 16.20 -13.36 -4.12
CA GLY A 117 16.82 -13.91 -2.91
C GLY A 117 15.82 -14.16 -1.77
N PRO A 118 16.24 -14.91 -0.74
CA PRO A 118 15.41 -15.25 0.44
C PRO A 118 14.98 -14.01 1.25
N PHE A 119 15.52 -12.83 0.93
CA PHE A 119 15.23 -11.58 1.59
C PHE A 119 13.86 -10.99 1.23
N GLU A 120 13.28 -11.33 0.08
CA GLU A 120 11.96 -10.82 -0.31
C GLU A 120 10.84 -11.43 0.53
N ASP A 121 10.85 -12.75 0.74
CA ASP A 121 9.88 -13.43 1.61
C ASP A 121 10.03 -12.99 3.08
N LEU A 122 11.26 -12.66 3.51
CA LEU A 122 11.52 -12.08 4.82
C LEU A 122 10.98 -10.65 4.93
N LYS A 123 11.12 -9.85 3.86
CA LYS A 123 10.66 -8.45 3.80
C LYS A 123 9.16 -8.34 4.03
N GLU A 124 8.36 -9.22 3.42
CA GLU A 124 6.91 -9.24 3.65
C GLU A 124 6.56 -9.52 5.11
N ASN A 125 7.18 -10.54 5.71
CA ASN A 125 6.96 -10.89 7.11
C ASN A 125 7.37 -9.75 8.06
N LEU A 126 8.47 -9.06 7.76
CA LEU A 126 8.92 -7.91 8.55
C LEU A 126 7.95 -6.73 8.45
N ILE A 127 7.44 -6.40 7.26
CA ILE A 127 6.44 -5.34 7.09
C ILE A 127 5.20 -5.69 7.91
N ARG A 128 4.71 -6.92 7.79
CA ARG A 128 3.51 -7.39 8.50
C ARG A 128 3.68 -7.31 10.01
N GLU A 129 4.80 -7.79 10.55
CA GLU A 129 5.10 -7.72 11.98
C GLU A 129 5.33 -6.28 12.46
N TYR A 130 5.94 -5.44 11.62
CA TYR A 130 6.13 -4.02 11.92
C TYR A 130 4.79 -3.31 12.09
N VAL A 131 3.86 -3.53 11.17
CA VAL A 131 2.53 -2.92 11.23
C VAL A 131 1.75 -3.42 12.46
N LYS A 132 1.76 -4.74 12.70
CA LYS A 132 1.13 -5.34 13.89
C LYS A 132 1.65 -4.76 15.20
N GLN A 133 2.95 -4.55 15.34
CA GLN A 133 3.51 -4.10 16.63
C GLN A 133 3.43 -2.60 16.81
N THR A 134 3.57 -1.83 15.72
CA THR A 134 3.57 -0.37 15.79
C THR A 134 2.16 0.16 16.06
N TRP A 135 1.15 -0.42 15.41
CA TRP A 135 -0.24 0.05 15.48
C TRP A 135 -1.22 -0.98 16.07
N ASN A 136 -0.78 -2.15 16.51
CA ASN A 136 -1.63 -3.21 17.08
C ASN A 136 -2.75 -3.73 16.14
N LEU A 137 -2.53 -3.64 14.83
CA LEU A 137 -3.56 -3.95 13.83
C LEU A 137 -3.67 -5.43 13.54
N GLN A 138 -4.89 -5.86 13.21
CA GLN A 138 -5.22 -7.24 12.90
C GLN A 138 -6.25 -7.32 11.76
N GLY A 139 -6.44 -8.53 11.23
CA GLY A 139 -7.48 -8.82 10.22
C GLY A 139 -7.40 -7.91 8.99
N GLN A 140 -8.56 -7.45 8.51
CA GLN A 140 -8.65 -6.60 7.32
C GLN A 140 -7.96 -5.25 7.51
N ALA A 141 -8.00 -4.65 8.70
CA ALA A 141 -7.35 -3.37 8.96
C ALA A 141 -5.83 -3.44 8.73
N LEU A 142 -5.20 -4.55 9.13
CA LEU A 142 -3.80 -4.87 8.86
C LEU A 142 -3.54 -5.06 7.35
N GLU A 143 -4.36 -5.84 6.64
CA GLU A 143 -4.16 -6.07 5.20
C GLU A 143 -4.29 -4.78 4.39
N GLN A 144 -5.29 -3.96 4.69
CA GLN A 144 -5.51 -2.67 4.03
C GLN A 144 -4.32 -1.73 4.24
N ALA A 145 -3.75 -1.72 5.45
CA ALA A 145 -2.58 -0.92 5.79
C ALA A 145 -1.37 -1.31 4.93
N ILE A 146 -1.10 -2.61 4.87
CA ILE A 146 0.01 -3.16 4.10
C ILE A 146 -0.21 -2.86 2.61
N ILE A 147 -1.42 -3.04 2.07
CA ILE A 147 -1.70 -2.79 0.65
C ILE A 147 -1.54 -1.31 0.28
N SER A 148 -2.01 -0.37 1.09
CA SER A 148 -1.87 1.04 0.74
C SER A 148 -0.46 1.57 1.00
N GLN A 149 0.17 1.15 2.08
CA GLN A 149 1.39 1.79 2.60
C GLN A 149 2.65 0.96 2.37
N LYS A 150 2.59 -0.13 1.58
CA LYS A 150 3.76 -0.99 1.32
C LYS A 150 5.02 -0.19 0.97
N PRO A 151 5.02 0.75 -0.01
CA PRO A 151 6.25 1.47 -0.35
C PRO A 151 6.85 2.27 0.82
N GLN A 152 6.02 2.91 1.63
CA GLN A 152 6.41 3.67 2.82
C GLN A 152 6.93 2.73 3.92
N LEU A 153 6.22 1.62 4.15
CA LEU A 153 6.61 0.59 5.12
C LEU A 153 7.96 -0.03 4.75
N GLU A 154 8.23 -0.29 3.46
CA GLU A 154 9.53 -0.74 2.99
C GLU A 154 10.66 0.24 3.36
N LYS A 155 10.41 1.54 3.19
CA LYS A 155 11.36 2.60 3.59
C LYS A 155 11.57 2.61 5.11
N LEU A 156 10.50 2.48 5.89
CA LEU A 156 10.56 2.45 7.35
C LEU A 156 11.34 1.24 7.88
N ILE A 157 11.02 0.02 7.42
CA ILE A 157 11.74 -1.18 7.85
C ILE A 157 13.20 -1.11 7.43
N ALA A 158 13.54 -0.54 6.27
CA ALA A 158 14.93 -0.44 5.83
C ALA A 158 15.79 0.36 6.82
N THR A 159 15.22 1.33 7.55
CA THR A 159 15.95 2.17 8.52
C THR A 159 16.24 1.46 9.85
N THR A 160 15.33 0.62 10.34
CA THR A 160 15.38 0.04 11.70
C THR A 160 15.59 -1.47 11.71
N ALA A 161 15.32 -2.18 10.62
CA ALA A 161 15.27 -3.64 10.63
C ALA A 161 16.64 -4.31 10.69
N HIS A 162 17.73 -3.62 10.36
CA HIS A 162 19.07 -4.22 10.28
C HIS A 162 19.49 -4.89 11.59
N GLU A 163 19.14 -4.33 12.76
CA GLU A 163 19.46 -4.91 14.08
C GLU A 163 18.82 -6.28 14.31
N LYS A 164 17.70 -6.57 13.64
CA LYS A 164 16.94 -7.81 13.78
C LYS A 164 17.25 -8.80 12.66
N MET A 165 18.14 -8.44 11.74
CA MET A 165 18.43 -9.28 10.58
C MET A 165 19.35 -10.44 10.93
N PRO A 166 19.12 -11.63 10.34
CA PRO A 166 19.95 -12.80 10.62
C PRO A 166 21.42 -12.56 10.26
N TRP A 167 21.70 -11.73 9.25
CA TRP A 167 23.05 -11.36 8.86
C TRP A 167 23.71 -10.32 9.77
N PHE A 168 22.99 -9.65 10.67
CA PHE A 168 23.58 -8.64 11.57
C PHE A 168 23.89 -9.25 12.92
N HIS A 169 25.17 -9.21 13.33
CA HIS A 169 25.64 -9.89 14.53
C HIS A 169 25.98 -8.92 15.68
N GLY A 170 25.63 -7.64 15.55
CA GLY A 170 25.94 -6.62 16.56
C GLY A 170 27.44 -6.50 16.81
N ARG A 171 27.83 -6.32 18.09
CA ARG A 171 29.23 -6.13 18.51
C ARG A 171 29.93 -7.45 18.76
N ILE A 172 30.43 -8.07 17.70
CA ILE A 172 31.36 -9.21 17.78
C ILE A 172 32.76 -8.80 17.30
N SER A 173 33.79 -9.49 17.80
CA SER A 173 35.17 -9.25 17.36
C SER A 173 35.39 -9.72 15.92
N ARG A 174 36.54 -9.34 15.34
CA ARG A 174 36.92 -9.80 14.00
C ARG A 174 37.13 -11.31 14.00
N GLU A 175 37.84 -11.82 15.00
CA GLU A 175 38.19 -13.22 15.16
C GLU A 175 36.93 -14.08 15.35
N GLU A 176 35.98 -13.60 16.16
CA GLU A 176 34.67 -14.24 16.35
C GLU A 176 33.86 -14.28 15.04
N SER A 177 33.90 -13.20 14.25
CA SER A 177 33.22 -13.18 12.95
C SER A 177 33.82 -14.16 11.94
N GLU A 178 35.15 -14.30 11.92
CA GLU A 178 35.84 -15.28 11.08
C GLU A 178 35.46 -16.70 11.50
N HIS A 179 35.46 -16.99 12.81
CA HIS A 179 35.07 -18.28 13.35
C HIS A 179 33.64 -18.67 12.95
N ARG A 180 32.65 -17.79 13.15
CA ARG A 180 31.25 -18.04 12.81
C ARG A 180 31.02 -18.30 11.32
N ILE A 181 31.69 -17.55 10.45
CA ILE A 181 31.58 -17.76 9.01
C ILE A 181 32.15 -19.14 8.62
N LEU A 182 33.27 -19.55 9.24
CA LEU A 182 33.95 -20.80 8.92
C LEU A 182 33.28 -22.04 9.51
N ILE A 183 32.39 -21.89 10.50
CA ILE A 183 31.56 -22.96 11.08
C ILE A 183 30.48 -23.42 10.08
N GLY A 184 30.27 -24.73 9.97
CA GLY A 184 29.24 -25.34 9.13
C GLY A 184 29.55 -25.30 7.64
N SER A 185 28.51 -25.14 6.81
CA SER A 185 28.65 -25.18 5.35
C SER A 185 29.41 -23.96 4.82
N ARG A 186 30.50 -24.22 4.07
CA ARG A 186 31.41 -23.20 3.51
C ARG A 186 30.94 -22.71 2.14
N ASN A 187 29.67 -22.32 2.07
CA ASN A 187 29.08 -21.82 0.84
C ASN A 187 29.72 -20.48 0.47
N ASN A 188 30.23 -20.40 -0.75
CA ASN A 188 30.73 -19.15 -1.30
C ASN A 188 29.64 -18.06 -1.27
N GLY A 189 30.00 -16.88 -0.78
CA GLY A 189 29.08 -15.77 -0.56
C GLY A 189 28.42 -15.75 0.82
N LYS A 190 28.68 -16.75 1.69
CA LYS A 190 28.23 -16.74 3.08
C LYS A 190 28.75 -15.48 3.79
N PHE A 191 27.89 -14.73 4.45
CA PHE A 191 28.27 -13.42 4.98
C PHE A 191 27.61 -13.08 6.32
N LEU A 192 28.21 -12.10 7.02
CA LEU A 192 27.58 -11.39 8.14
C LEU A 192 28.09 -9.95 8.20
N ILE A 193 27.34 -9.08 8.88
CA ILE A 193 27.72 -7.71 9.22
C ILE A 193 27.83 -7.58 10.73
N ARG A 194 28.88 -6.90 11.20
CA ARG A 194 29.11 -6.59 12.61
C ARG A 194 29.41 -5.11 12.82
N GLU A 195 29.12 -4.60 14.01
CA GLU A 195 29.56 -3.29 14.47
C GLU A 195 31.06 -3.29 14.74
N ARG A 196 31.76 -2.24 14.30
CA ARG A 196 33.17 -2.01 14.62
C ARG A 196 33.33 -1.06 15.79
N ASP A 197 32.47 -0.04 15.86
CA ASP A 197 32.49 0.98 16.91
C ASP A 197 31.08 1.52 17.20
N SER A 198 30.98 2.38 18.22
CA SER A 198 29.75 3.08 18.58
C SER A 198 29.38 4.24 17.65
N ASN A 199 30.23 4.56 16.68
CA ASN A 199 30.10 5.74 15.81
C ASN A 199 29.45 5.39 14.46
N GLY A 200 28.89 4.18 14.32
CA GLY A 200 28.22 3.74 13.11
C GLY A 200 29.16 3.24 12.02
N SER A 201 30.36 2.76 12.37
CA SER A 201 31.21 1.95 11.47
C SER A 201 30.91 0.46 11.63
N TYR A 202 30.86 -0.25 10.50
CA TYR A 202 30.55 -1.67 10.44
C TYR A 202 31.61 -2.44 9.63
N ALA A 203 31.61 -3.77 9.75
CA ALA A 203 32.40 -4.66 8.91
C ALA A 203 31.50 -5.71 8.27
N LEU A 204 31.54 -5.80 6.94
CA LEU A 204 30.99 -6.90 6.17
C LEU A 204 32.05 -8.00 6.06
N CYS A 205 31.71 -9.18 6.57
CA CYS A 205 32.57 -10.36 6.56
C CYS A 205 32.00 -11.34 5.52
N LEU A 206 32.78 -11.75 4.52
CA LEU A 206 32.33 -12.49 3.33
C LEU A 206 33.23 -13.71 3.08
N LEU A 207 32.65 -14.91 2.96
CA LEU A 207 33.36 -16.11 2.59
C LEU A 207 33.56 -16.19 1.07
N ASN A 208 34.81 -16.30 0.63
CA ASN A 208 35.17 -16.63 -0.73
C ASN A 208 36.31 -17.65 -0.77
N ASP A 209 36.07 -18.77 -1.44
CA ASP A 209 37.00 -19.87 -1.70
C ASP A 209 37.74 -20.32 -0.41
N GLY A 210 36.95 -20.48 0.66
CA GLY A 210 37.42 -20.90 1.98
C GLY A 210 38.10 -19.82 2.81
N LYS A 211 38.24 -18.58 2.30
CA LYS A 211 38.83 -17.44 3.01
C LYS A 211 37.77 -16.41 3.40
N VAL A 212 37.89 -15.83 4.59
CA VAL A 212 37.02 -14.76 5.05
C VAL A 212 37.63 -13.41 4.68
N LEU A 213 36.88 -12.63 3.89
CA LEU A 213 37.20 -11.27 3.49
C LEU A 213 36.49 -10.28 4.41
N HIS A 214 37.17 -9.20 4.80
CA HIS A 214 36.61 -8.16 5.67
C HIS A 214 36.57 -6.82 4.95
N TYR A 215 35.37 -6.39 4.60
CA TYR A 215 35.10 -5.09 3.99
C TYR A 215 34.67 -4.12 5.08
N ARG A 216 35.34 -2.98 5.15
CA ARG A 216 34.93 -1.88 6.04
C ARG A 216 33.69 -1.21 5.47
N ILE A 217 32.72 -0.88 6.30
CA ILE A 217 31.56 -0.06 5.94
C ILE A 217 31.60 1.16 6.84
N ASP A 218 31.79 2.34 6.25
CA ASP A 218 31.87 3.58 7.00
C ASP A 218 30.71 4.49 6.63
N ARG A 219 30.32 5.31 7.61
CA ARG A 219 29.32 6.36 7.45
C ARG A 219 30.02 7.66 7.04
N ASP A 220 29.58 8.26 5.94
CA ASP A 220 30.09 9.53 5.47
C ASP A 220 29.46 10.72 6.24
N LYS A 221 29.92 11.94 5.93
CA LYS A 221 29.42 13.17 6.56
C LYS A 221 27.93 13.44 6.29
N THR A 222 27.36 12.80 5.26
CA THR A 222 25.93 12.89 4.90
C THR A 222 25.09 11.83 5.60
N GLY A 223 25.71 10.95 6.39
CA GLY A 223 25.02 9.86 7.09
C GLY A 223 24.89 8.57 6.26
N LYS A 224 25.36 8.57 5.00
CA LYS A 224 25.29 7.41 4.11
C LYS A 224 26.40 6.40 4.39
N LEU A 225 26.09 5.12 4.25
CA LEU A 225 26.96 3.97 4.45
C LEU A 225 27.56 3.51 3.12
N SER A 226 28.85 3.17 3.11
CA SER A 226 29.52 2.63 1.90
C SER A 226 30.73 1.79 2.27
N ILE A 227 31.09 0.86 1.38
CA ILE A 227 32.45 0.26 1.37
C ILE A 227 33.43 1.26 0.72
N PRO A 228 34.76 1.12 0.91
CA PRO A 228 35.74 1.96 0.23
C PRO A 228 35.50 2.00 -1.28
N ASP A 229 35.42 3.21 -1.84
CA ASP A 229 35.17 3.51 -3.26
C ASP A 229 33.87 2.90 -3.84
N GLY A 230 32.96 2.43 -2.99
CA GLY A 230 31.71 1.81 -3.38
C GLY A 230 30.52 2.77 -3.43
N LYS A 231 29.38 2.22 -3.86
CA LYS A 231 28.08 2.93 -3.84
C LYS A 231 27.70 3.32 -2.41
N ARG A 232 27.02 4.46 -2.27
CA ARG A 232 26.52 5.00 -1.00
C ARG A 232 25.05 4.61 -0.78
N PHE A 233 24.73 4.18 0.43
CA PHE A 233 23.42 3.69 0.85
C PHE A 233 22.93 4.43 2.08
N ASP A 234 21.63 4.56 2.29
CA ASP A 234 21.10 5.19 3.50
C ASP A 234 21.08 4.19 4.67
N THR A 235 20.96 2.89 4.39
CA THR A 235 20.83 1.85 5.42
C THR A 235 21.65 0.60 5.12
N LEU A 236 22.00 -0.17 6.16
CA LEU A 236 22.67 -1.46 6.00
C LEU A 236 21.82 -2.46 5.20
N TRP A 237 20.49 -2.34 5.29
CA TRP A 237 19.57 -3.16 4.51
C TRP A 237 19.80 -2.96 3.01
N GLN A 238 19.76 -1.69 2.55
CA GLN A 238 19.97 -1.36 1.15
C GLN A 238 21.35 -1.81 0.65
N LEU A 239 22.36 -1.71 1.52
CA LEU A 239 23.72 -2.16 1.24
C LEU A 239 23.76 -3.68 1.01
N VAL A 240 23.18 -4.47 1.92
CA VAL A 240 23.12 -5.94 1.79
C VAL A 240 22.32 -6.33 0.56
N GLU A 241 21.18 -5.68 0.34
CA GLU A 241 20.33 -5.90 -0.82
C GLU A 241 21.09 -5.66 -2.12
N HIS A 242 21.84 -4.56 -2.24
CA HIS A 242 22.68 -4.27 -3.41
C HIS A 242 23.76 -5.33 -3.63
N TYR A 243 24.55 -5.60 -2.58
CA TYR A 243 25.66 -6.53 -2.68
C TYR A 243 25.25 -7.99 -2.84
N SER A 244 23.99 -8.33 -2.64
CA SER A 244 23.46 -9.68 -2.89
C SER A 244 23.28 -9.99 -4.38
N TYR A 245 23.31 -8.99 -5.26
CA TYR A 245 23.14 -9.20 -6.71
C TYR A 245 24.18 -8.47 -7.58
N LYS A 246 24.81 -7.41 -7.06
CA LYS A 246 25.93 -6.70 -7.69
C LYS A 246 27.17 -6.77 -6.79
N PRO A 247 28.30 -7.30 -7.27
CA PRO A 247 29.51 -7.35 -6.45
C PRO A 247 30.12 -5.96 -6.21
N ASP A 248 30.15 -5.07 -7.20
CA ASP A 248 30.56 -3.65 -7.11
C ASP A 248 31.68 -3.35 -6.09
N GLY A 249 32.85 -3.99 -6.26
CA GLY A 249 34.02 -3.84 -5.37
C GLY A 249 34.19 -4.99 -4.36
N LEU A 250 33.16 -5.81 -4.16
CA LEU A 250 33.29 -7.12 -3.52
C LEU A 250 33.84 -8.15 -4.52
N LEU A 251 34.49 -9.18 -3.99
CA LEU A 251 35.01 -10.26 -4.84
C LEU A 251 33.87 -11.13 -5.43
N ARG A 252 32.73 -11.18 -4.75
CA ARG A 252 31.51 -11.85 -5.18
C ARG A 252 30.29 -11.27 -4.47
N VAL A 253 29.11 -11.62 -4.98
CA VAL A 253 27.84 -11.28 -4.35
C VAL A 253 27.64 -11.99 -3.01
N LEU A 254 26.87 -11.37 -2.13
CA LEU A 254 26.37 -11.95 -0.89
C LEU A 254 25.31 -13.02 -1.20
N THR A 255 25.35 -14.15 -0.50
CA THR A 255 24.40 -15.24 -0.74
C THR A 255 23.61 -15.60 0.52
N ILE A 256 24.20 -16.37 1.41
CA ILE A 256 23.51 -16.93 2.59
C ILE A 256 23.97 -16.19 3.84
N PRO A 257 23.06 -15.65 4.67
CA PRO A 257 23.43 -15.06 5.94
C PRO A 257 23.99 -16.12 6.90
N CYS A 258 25.05 -15.77 7.63
CA CYS A 258 25.54 -16.59 8.74
C CYS A 258 24.48 -16.62 9.85
N PRO A 259 24.17 -17.77 10.47
CA PRO A 259 23.25 -17.82 11.61
C PRO A 259 23.85 -17.12 12.85
N GLN A 260 23.00 -16.47 13.64
CA GLN A 260 23.37 -15.91 14.94
C GLN A 260 23.47 -17.00 16.02
N HIS A 261 24.46 -16.90 16.91
CA HIS A 261 24.64 -17.83 18.03
C HIS A 261 23.51 -17.68 19.05
N GLY A 262 22.81 -18.78 19.37
CA GLY A 262 21.58 -18.81 20.16
C GLY A 262 20.43 -19.57 19.49
N SER A 263 20.59 -19.94 18.21
CA SER A 263 19.63 -20.76 17.45
C SER A 263 19.96 -22.26 17.44
N GLU A 264 21.09 -22.68 18.01
CA GLU A 264 21.58 -24.08 17.99
C GLU A 264 21.48 -24.85 19.32
N ASN A 265 21.09 -24.21 20.44
CA ASN A 265 20.97 -24.89 21.74
C ASN A 265 19.59 -25.52 21.99
N GLU A 266 19.16 -26.41 21.09
CA GLU A 266 18.14 -27.43 21.41
C GLU A 266 18.32 -28.72 20.58
N VAL A 267 19.57 -29.08 20.25
CA VAL A 267 19.89 -30.44 19.83
C VAL A 267 20.55 -31.14 21.02
N VAL A 268 19.74 -31.58 21.97
CA VAL A 268 20.19 -32.57 22.95
C VAL A 268 20.29 -33.90 22.21
N SER A 269 21.50 -34.47 22.17
CA SER A 269 21.74 -35.83 21.73
C SER A 269 20.91 -36.80 22.56
N CYS A 270 19.86 -37.39 21.97
CA CYS A 270 19.23 -38.56 22.56
C CYS A 270 20.06 -39.80 22.22
N SER A 271 21.13 -40.02 22.98
CA SER A 271 21.73 -41.34 23.15
C SER A 271 20.89 -42.09 24.17
N LEU A 272 19.80 -42.73 23.73
CA LEU A 272 19.06 -43.67 24.57
C LEU A 272 19.50 -45.09 24.21
N GLY A 273 20.19 -45.73 25.16
CA GLY A 273 20.45 -47.17 25.13
C GLY A 273 19.13 -47.94 25.14
N LEU A 274 19.10 -49.03 24.37
CA LEU A 274 18.04 -50.04 24.43
C LEU A 274 17.98 -50.70 25.82
N PRO A 275 16.81 -51.23 26.19
CA PRO A 275 16.71 -52.69 26.18
C PRO A 275 15.44 -53.25 25.51
N SER A 276 15.67 -54.38 24.82
CA SER A 276 14.82 -55.59 24.68
C SER A 276 13.47 -55.55 23.93
N GLU A 277 13.47 -56.28 22.80
CA GLU A 277 12.43 -57.16 22.23
C GLU A 277 10.97 -56.64 22.11
N VAL A 278 10.44 -56.54 20.88
CA VAL A 278 9.53 -57.52 20.23
C VAL A 278 9.21 -57.06 18.78
N THR A 279 9.11 -58.06 17.92
CA THR A 279 8.93 -58.22 16.46
C THR A 279 8.05 -57.27 15.62
N ALA A 280 8.54 -57.07 14.38
CA ALA A 280 7.85 -57.08 13.06
C ALA A 280 7.08 -55.84 12.53
N GLY A 281 7.43 -55.44 11.30
CA GLY A 281 6.52 -54.72 10.38
C GLY A 281 7.06 -53.46 9.73
N SER A 282 7.56 -53.58 8.50
CA SER A 282 8.04 -52.54 7.58
C SER A 282 7.08 -51.37 7.28
N LYS A 283 7.61 -50.13 7.20
CA LYS A 283 7.42 -49.15 6.09
C LYS A 283 8.29 -47.89 6.30
N LEU A 284 9.20 -47.63 5.36
CA LEU A 284 10.04 -46.42 5.29
C LEU A 284 9.17 -45.18 4.96
N PHE A 285 9.27 -44.12 5.76
CA PHE A 285 8.90 -42.75 5.38
C PHE A 285 10.14 -41.87 5.54
N TRP A 286 10.58 -41.24 4.45
CA TRP A 286 11.60 -40.19 4.47
C TRP A 286 10.96 -38.89 4.94
N ALA A 287 11.34 -38.39 6.12
CA ALA A 287 10.93 -37.09 6.62
C ALA A 287 11.89 -36.01 6.10
N GLY A 288 11.41 -35.17 5.17
CA GLY A 288 12.04 -33.91 4.80
C GLY A 288 11.57 -32.80 5.75
N GLY A 289 12.45 -32.37 6.67
CA GLY A 289 12.21 -31.25 7.58
C GLY A 289 12.87 -29.96 7.07
N GLY A 290 12.06 -29.02 6.60
CA GLY A 290 12.46 -27.65 6.27
C GLY A 290 12.31 -26.69 7.46
N ILE A 291 13.04 -25.58 7.40
CA ILE A 291 13.38 -24.62 8.47
C ILE A 291 12.19 -23.78 9.03
N ILE A 292 10.93 -24.14 8.80
CA ILE A 292 9.76 -23.30 9.14
C ILE A 292 9.20 -23.62 10.54
N SER A 293 10.05 -23.68 11.56
CA SER A 293 9.57 -23.68 12.93
C SER A 293 10.59 -23.04 13.85
N ARG A 294 10.45 -21.72 14.07
CA ARG A 294 10.80 -20.97 15.30
C ARG A 294 10.97 -19.48 14.98
N LEU A 295 9.85 -18.75 14.94
CA LEU A 295 9.85 -17.30 15.04
C LEU A 295 9.25 -16.93 16.40
N LYS A 296 10.10 -16.57 17.36
CA LYS A 296 9.65 -15.94 18.61
C LYS A 296 9.28 -14.47 18.33
N SER A 297 8.28 -13.99 19.05
CA SER A 297 7.69 -12.64 18.99
C SER A 297 8.72 -11.52 18.81
N TYR A 298 8.60 -10.78 17.70
CA TYR A 298 9.38 -9.58 17.44
C TYR A 298 8.86 -8.40 18.28
N THR A 299 9.74 -7.44 18.59
CA THR A 299 9.39 -6.18 19.26
C THR A 299 10.22 -5.07 18.62
N PHE A 300 9.55 -4.10 17.97
CA PHE A 300 10.18 -2.91 17.39
C PHE A 300 10.30 -1.78 18.43
N PRO A 301 11.45 -1.08 18.51
CA PRO A 301 11.56 0.13 19.33
C PRO A 301 10.75 1.28 18.71
N LYS A 302 9.99 2.01 19.54
CA LYS A 302 9.31 3.25 19.13
C LYS A 302 10.35 4.30 18.73
N ALA A 303 10.20 4.90 17.55
CA ALA A 303 11.02 6.03 17.12
C ALA A 303 10.85 7.19 18.12
N GLY A 304 11.93 7.61 18.78
CA GLY A 304 11.95 8.84 19.59
C GLY A 304 12.60 8.79 20.98
N SER A 305 13.00 7.64 21.53
CA SER A 305 13.55 7.59 22.90
C SER A 305 15.09 7.66 22.96
N LYS A 306 15.66 8.86 22.98
CA LYS A 306 17.05 9.07 23.46
C LYS A 306 17.06 9.02 24.99
N LYS A 307 17.73 8.03 25.58
CA LYS A 307 18.04 7.99 27.03
C LYS A 307 19.07 9.06 27.37
N VAL A 308 18.75 9.96 28.30
CA VAL A 308 19.70 10.89 28.92
C VAL A 308 20.09 10.33 30.29
N PRO A 309 21.38 10.33 30.71
CA PRO A 309 21.78 9.80 32.02
C PRO A 309 21.42 10.78 33.15
N HIS A 310 20.98 10.22 34.28
CA HIS A 310 20.71 10.94 35.53
C HIS A 310 21.95 11.65 36.09
N ILE A 311 21.81 12.92 36.45
CA ILE A 311 22.66 13.60 37.43
C ILE A 311 21.75 14.16 38.53
N LEU A 312 22.06 13.78 39.77
CA LEU A 312 21.42 14.20 41.02
C LEU A 312 21.89 15.60 41.43
N PHE A 313 20.99 16.49 41.83
CA PHE A 313 21.27 17.54 42.83
C PHE A 313 20.02 17.87 43.66
N LEU A 314 20.27 18.09 44.96
CA LEU A 314 19.34 18.29 46.08
C LEU A 314 18.86 19.75 46.24
N ASP A 315 17.62 19.88 46.70
CA ASP A 315 16.98 20.89 47.58
C ASP A 315 17.34 22.39 47.53
N ALA A 316 16.30 23.26 47.39
CA ALA A 316 15.62 23.91 48.53
C ALA A 316 14.77 25.16 48.16
N ARG A 317 13.60 25.27 48.83
CA ARG A 317 12.79 26.46 49.20
C ARG A 317 11.72 27.04 48.24
N GLU A 318 10.48 26.78 48.63
CA GLU A 318 9.21 27.52 48.41
C GLU A 318 9.12 28.82 49.28
N PRO A 319 8.09 29.72 49.23
CA PRO A 319 6.66 29.46 48.89
C PRO A 319 5.81 30.59 48.18
N ARG A 320 4.56 30.19 47.86
CA ARG A 320 3.27 30.93 47.79
C ARG A 320 2.65 31.25 46.41
N GLY A 321 1.51 30.61 46.14
CA GLY A 321 0.43 31.17 45.31
C GLY A 321 -0.52 30.16 44.66
N THR A 322 -1.66 29.90 45.32
CA THR A 322 -2.98 29.47 44.77
C THR A 322 -3.11 28.19 43.91
N LEU A 323 -3.90 27.24 44.45
CA LEU A 323 -4.34 25.95 43.86
C LEU A 323 -5.27 26.11 42.64
N PRO A 324 -5.20 25.16 41.69
CA PRO A 324 -6.40 24.40 41.28
C PRO A 324 -6.21 22.86 41.32
N CYS A 325 -7.35 22.17 41.27
CA CYS A 325 -7.60 20.73 41.47
C CYS A 325 -6.93 19.77 40.45
N PRO A 326 -6.85 18.44 40.74
CA PRO A 326 -5.84 17.56 40.14
C PRO A 326 -6.27 16.77 38.89
N SER A 327 -5.28 16.67 37.98
CA SER A 327 -4.92 15.58 37.07
C SER A 327 -5.86 15.15 35.94
N GLU A 328 -5.67 15.77 34.78
CA GLU A 328 -5.76 15.11 33.48
C GLU A 328 -4.53 14.21 33.28
N ASN A 329 -4.72 12.89 33.32
CA ASN A 329 -3.78 11.96 32.68
C ASN A 329 -4.18 11.85 31.20
N ALA A 330 -3.89 12.89 30.42
CA ALA A 330 -3.88 12.81 28.98
C ALA A 330 -2.46 12.41 28.55
N PHE A 331 -2.35 11.28 27.83
CA PHE A 331 -1.14 10.89 27.14
C PHE A 331 -0.73 11.99 26.16
N ALA A 332 0.22 12.84 26.55
CA ALA A 332 0.84 13.80 25.66
C ALA A 332 1.79 13.05 24.69
N TRP A 333 1.35 12.90 23.45
CA TRP A 333 2.19 12.47 22.34
C TRP A 333 3.08 13.63 21.87
N PRO A 334 4.23 13.37 21.21
CA PRO A 334 5.22 14.40 20.93
C PRO A 334 4.65 15.44 19.94
N GLU A 335 4.51 16.68 20.40
CA GLU A 335 4.45 17.84 19.52
C GLU A 335 5.81 17.97 18.82
N ASN A 336 5.91 17.61 17.53
CA ASN A 336 6.82 18.18 16.51
C ASN A 336 6.83 17.36 15.20
N GLY A 337 5.68 17.26 14.55
CA GLY A 337 5.53 16.87 13.14
C GLY A 337 4.21 17.45 12.63
N ASP A 338 4.17 17.99 11.40
CA ASP A 338 2.92 18.48 10.83
C ASP A 338 1.97 17.28 10.67
N GLN A 339 0.92 17.19 11.50
CA GLN A 339 -0.05 16.08 11.48
C GLN A 339 -0.70 15.89 10.08
N ARG A 340 -0.59 16.90 9.21
CA ARG A 340 -1.05 16.86 7.82
C ARG A 340 -0.28 15.87 6.95
N GLU A 341 0.92 15.44 7.34
CA GLU A 341 1.73 14.47 6.60
C GLU A 341 1.76 13.08 7.25
N ALA A 342 0.97 12.85 8.32
CA ALA A 342 0.94 11.58 9.02
C ALA A 342 0.46 10.42 8.10
N LEU A 343 0.99 9.21 8.35
CA LEU A 343 0.52 7.99 7.68
C LEU A 343 -0.93 7.73 8.06
N PRO A 344 -1.72 7.03 7.23
CA PRO A 344 -3.11 6.71 7.56
C PRO A 344 -3.27 6.11 8.95
N MET A 345 -2.38 5.19 9.32
CA MET A 345 -2.38 4.40 10.55
C MET A 345 -2.07 5.22 11.82
N ASP A 346 -1.43 6.39 11.65
CA ASP A 346 -1.12 7.30 12.75
C ASP A 346 -2.34 8.18 13.13
N THR A 347 -3.46 8.04 12.42
CA THR A 347 -4.69 8.82 12.65
C THR A 347 -5.75 8.02 13.42
N GLU A 348 -6.55 8.71 14.23
CA GLU A 348 -7.64 8.09 15.03
C GLU A 348 -8.84 7.59 14.21
N VAL A 349 -8.87 7.88 12.91
CA VAL A 349 -9.96 7.51 12.00
C VAL A 349 -9.60 6.37 11.07
N TYR A 350 -8.39 5.79 11.21
CA TYR A 350 -8.02 4.60 10.44
C TYR A 350 -8.86 3.40 10.84
N GLU A 351 -8.89 3.07 12.13
CA GLU A 351 -9.76 2.05 12.68
C GLU A 351 -11.16 2.63 12.99
N SER A 352 -12.15 1.75 12.99
CA SER A 352 -13.51 2.10 13.39
C SER A 352 -13.53 2.65 14.82
N PRO A 353 -14.37 3.65 15.15
CA PRO A 353 -14.59 4.08 16.53
C PRO A 353 -15.04 2.93 17.47
N TYR A 354 -15.53 1.83 16.91
CA TYR A 354 -15.96 0.64 17.64
C TYR A 354 -14.95 -0.52 17.59
N ALA A 355 -13.72 -0.29 17.11
CA ALA A 355 -12.64 -1.28 17.15
C ALA A 355 -12.17 -1.57 18.59
N ASP A 356 -12.34 -0.60 19.49
CA ASP A 356 -12.09 -0.75 20.92
C ASP A 356 -13.19 -1.63 21.56
N PRO A 357 -12.86 -2.79 22.15
CA PRO A 357 -13.84 -3.68 22.79
C PRO A 357 -14.65 -3.03 23.91
N ASP A 358 -14.15 -1.97 24.54
CA ASP A 358 -14.86 -1.24 25.60
C ASP A 358 -15.94 -0.29 25.05
N GLU A 359 -15.81 0.13 23.78
CA GLU A 359 -16.78 0.96 23.07
C GLU A 359 -17.91 0.08 22.52
N ILE A 360 -19.12 0.31 22.99
CA ILE A 360 -20.28 -0.49 22.59
C ILE A 360 -20.84 0.07 21.29
N LYS A 361 -20.75 -0.70 20.19
CA LYS A 361 -21.48 -0.38 18.97
C LYS A 361 -22.99 -0.33 19.28
N PRO A 362 -23.68 0.79 18.98
CA PRO A 362 -25.10 0.89 19.24
C PRO A 362 -25.87 -0.20 18.48
N LYS A 363 -26.88 -0.80 19.12
CA LYS A 363 -27.68 -1.89 18.53
C LYS A 363 -28.51 -1.42 17.33
N ASN A 364 -28.83 -0.14 17.29
CA ASN A 364 -29.60 0.51 16.23
C ASN A 364 -28.77 1.63 15.62
N VAL A 365 -29.10 2.02 14.39
CA VAL A 365 -28.44 3.13 13.69
C VAL A 365 -28.64 4.50 14.37
N THR A 366 -29.69 4.64 15.19
CA THR A 366 -30.03 5.90 15.87
C THR A 366 -29.12 6.19 17.08
N LEU A 367 -28.62 7.42 17.15
CA LEU A 367 -27.77 7.97 18.21
C LEU A 367 -28.56 8.90 19.13
N ASP A 368 -28.13 9.01 20.39
CA ASP A 368 -28.71 9.95 21.34
C ASP A 368 -28.26 11.39 21.04
N ARG A 369 -29.22 12.26 20.69
CA ARG A 369 -28.99 13.68 20.42
C ARG A 369 -28.27 14.41 21.56
N LYS A 370 -28.48 13.98 22.81
CA LYS A 370 -27.86 14.59 24.01
C LYS A 370 -26.36 14.38 24.07
N LEU A 371 -25.84 13.37 23.36
CA LEU A 371 -24.42 13.07 23.28
C LEU A 371 -23.73 13.82 22.13
N LEU A 372 -24.48 14.53 21.28
CA LEU A 372 -23.95 15.26 20.13
C LEU A 372 -23.95 16.78 20.39
N THR A 373 -22.78 17.41 20.24
CA THR A 373 -22.62 18.86 20.27
C THR A 373 -22.19 19.34 18.89
N LEU A 374 -22.83 20.39 18.35
CA LEU A 374 -22.49 20.97 17.05
C LEU A 374 -21.77 22.30 17.24
N GLU A 375 -20.74 22.55 16.43
CA GLU A 375 -20.13 23.87 16.34
C GLU A 375 -20.98 24.81 15.47
N GLU A 376 -20.83 26.13 15.66
CA GLU A 376 -21.61 27.12 14.91
C GLU A 376 -21.27 27.12 13.41
N GLY A 377 -19.98 26.96 13.07
CA GLY A 377 -19.45 27.04 11.72
C GLY A 377 -19.84 25.88 10.78
N GLU A 378 -20.11 26.22 9.52
CA GLU A 378 -20.32 25.23 8.46
C GLU A 378 -19.00 24.82 7.82
N LEU A 379 -18.78 23.51 7.69
CA LEU A 379 -17.67 22.95 6.92
C LEU A 379 -17.96 23.01 5.42
N GLY A 380 -19.24 22.94 5.05
CA GLY A 380 -19.70 23.06 3.67
C GLY A 380 -21.20 22.83 3.54
N SER A 381 -21.73 23.16 2.38
CA SER A 381 -23.14 22.92 2.03
C SER A 381 -23.25 22.37 0.61
N GLY A 382 -24.31 21.60 0.36
CA GLY A 382 -24.53 20.94 -0.91
C GLY A 382 -26.01 20.69 -1.20
N ASN A 383 -26.25 19.88 -2.23
CA ASN A 383 -27.62 19.55 -2.66
C ASN A 383 -28.41 18.86 -1.53
N PHE A 384 -27.75 18.04 -0.72
CA PHE A 384 -28.38 17.19 0.29
C PHE A 384 -28.47 17.79 1.69
N GLY A 385 -27.85 18.95 1.94
CA GLY A 385 -27.79 19.50 3.29
C GLY A 385 -26.58 20.38 3.56
N THR A 386 -26.45 20.76 4.83
CA THR A 386 -25.29 21.47 5.38
C THR A 386 -24.48 20.53 6.25
N VAL A 387 -23.16 20.69 6.26
CA VAL A 387 -22.23 19.88 7.05
C VAL A 387 -21.58 20.78 8.10
N LYS A 388 -21.67 20.37 9.36
CA LYS A 388 -21.05 21.05 10.50
C LYS A 388 -20.05 20.15 11.20
N LYS A 389 -19.04 20.75 11.83
CA LYS A 389 -18.20 20.04 12.79
C LYS A 389 -18.99 19.84 14.08
N GLY A 390 -18.75 18.73 14.75
CA GLY A 390 -19.32 18.46 16.06
C GLY A 390 -18.47 17.50 16.87
N PHE A 391 -18.95 17.20 18.07
CA PHE A 391 -18.35 16.24 18.98
C PHE A 391 -19.40 15.27 19.46
N TYR A 392 -19.13 13.97 19.34
CA TYR A 392 -19.98 12.90 19.84
C TYR A 392 -19.36 12.28 21.09
N LYS A 393 -20.09 12.32 22.21
CA LYS A 393 -19.65 11.77 23.48
C LYS A 393 -19.75 10.25 23.48
N MET A 394 -18.60 9.59 23.42
CA MET A 394 -18.44 8.15 23.60
C MET A 394 -18.04 7.83 25.04
N LYS A 395 -17.80 6.56 25.39
CA LYS A 395 -17.45 6.19 26.77
C LYS A 395 -16.07 6.72 27.17
N LYS A 396 -15.08 6.61 26.28
CA LYS A 396 -13.69 7.00 26.56
C LYS A 396 -13.38 8.46 26.28
N GLY A 397 -14.30 9.20 25.67
CA GLY A 397 -14.11 10.63 25.39
C GLY A 397 -15.06 11.19 24.36
N ALA A 398 -14.93 12.48 24.07
CA ALA A 398 -15.63 13.13 22.97
C ALA A 398 -14.84 12.94 21.68
N LYS A 399 -15.47 12.35 20.65
CA LYS A 399 -14.85 12.13 19.34
C LYS A 399 -15.27 13.26 18.37
N PRO A 400 -14.34 13.90 17.64
CA PRO A 400 -14.70 14.85 16.59
C PRO A 400 -15.44 14.13 15.45
N VAL A 401 -16.53 14.73 14.99
CA VAL A 401 -17.40 14.18 13.96
C VAL A 401 -17.80 15.25 12.93
N ALA A 402 -18.06 14.81 11.71
CA ALA A 402 -18.74 15.61 10.72
C ALA A 402 -20.24 15.27 10.74
N VAL A 403 -21.10 16.28 10.87
CA VAL A 403 -22.55 16.10 10.96
C VAL A 403 -23.21 16.72 9.74
N LYS A 404 -23.79 15.88 8.89
CA LYS A 404 -24.57 16.32 7.74
C LYS A 404 -26.03 16.44 8.14
N ILE A 405 -26.52 17.68 8.19
CA ILE A 405 -27.90 18.04 8.48
C ILE A 405 -28.66 17.99 7.15
N LEU A 406 -29.54 17.00 7.01
CA LEU A 406 -30.31 16.78 5.80
C LEU A 406 -31.39 17.87 5.65
N LYS A 407 -31.70 18.23 4.40
CA LYS A 407 -32.81 19.15 4.12
C LYS A 407 -34.15 18.46 4.42
N ASN A 408 -35.05 19.15 5.10
CA ASN A 408 -36.41 18.68 5.36
C ASN A 408 -37.23 18.76 4.06
N GLU A 409 -37.08 17.79 3.16
CA GLU A 409 -37.79 17.83 1.86
C GLU A 409 -39.17 17.13 1.87
N SER A 410 -39.51 16.33 2.89
CA SER A 410 -40.88 15.83 3.10
C SER A 410 -40.97 14.92 4.34
N ASN A 411 -42.00 15.07 5.19
CA ASN A 411 -42.33 14.15 6.29
C ASN A 411 -43.00 12.84 5.79
N ASP A 412 -42.67 12.40 4.58
CA ASP A 412 -43.26 11.18 4.01
C ASP A 412 -42.72 9.93 4.74
N PRO A 413 -43.58 9.11 5.36
CA PRO A 413 -43.17 7.87 6.01
C PRO A 413 -42.39 6.92 5.10
N ALA A 414 -42.70 6.87 3.79
CA ALA A 414 -42.01 5.98 2.85
C ALA A 414 -40.55 6.38 2.63
N ILE A 415 -40.27 7.69 2.57
CA ILE A 415 -38.92 8.25 2.43
C ILE A 415 -38.13 8.01 3.73
N LYS A 416 -38.78 8.09 4.89
CA LYS A 416 -38.17 7.77 6.18
C LYS A 416 -37.73 6.29 6.25
N ASP A 417 -38.58 5.36 5.84
CA ASP A 417 -38.25 3.92 5.86
C ASP A 417 -37.12 3.58 4.89
N GLU A 418 -37.08 4.19 3.71
CA GLU A 418 -35.98 4.03 2.76
C GLU A 418 -34.67 4.59 3.32
N LEU A 419 -34.69 5.81 3.87
CA LEU A 419 -33.53 6.44 4.50
C LEU A 419 -32.98 5.60 5.66
N LEU A 420 -33.85 5.10 6.54
CA LEU A 420 -33.46 4.24 7.66
C LEU A 420 -32.85 2.92 7.18
N ARG A 421 -33.40 2.33 6.12
CA ARG A 421 -32.87 1.10 5.52
C ARG A 421 -31.47 1.32 4.96
N GLU A 422 -31.29 2.39 4.18
CA GLU A 422 -29.99 2.76 3.62
C GLU A 422 -28.97 3.10 4.71
N ALA A 423 -29.39 3.83 5.75
CA ALA A 423 -28.56 4.14 6.90
C ALA A 423 -28.10 2.87 7.64
N ASN A 424 -28.97 1.88 7.83
CA ASN A 424 -28.56 0.61 8.46
C ASN A 424 -27.49 -0.13 7.66
N VAL A 425 -27.57 -0.12 6.32
CA VAL A 425 -26.52 -0.71 5.47
C VAL A 425 -25.24 0.11 5.55
N MET A 426 -25.33 1.44 5.46
CA MET A 426 -24.17 2.33 5.53
C MET A 426 -23.40 2.21 6.85
N GLN A 427 -24.07 1.94 7.97
CA GLN A 427 -23.42 1.76 9.29
C GLN A 427 -22.67 0.41 9.41
N GLN A 428 -22.94 -0.54 8.53
CA GLN A 428 -22.24 -1.82 8.47
C GLN A 428 -20.95 -1.74 7.66
N LEU A 429 -20.83 -0.75 6.77
CA LEU A 429 -19.64 -0.53 5.97
C LEU A 429 -18.49 -0.08 6.88
N ASP A 430 -17.44 -0.88 6.94
CA ASP A 430 -16.24 -0.66 7.73
C ASP A 430 -15.01 -0.90 6.86
N ASN A 431 -14.46 0.19 6.33
CA ASN A 431 -13.20 0.19 5.60
C ASN A 431 -12.43 1.48 5.94
N PRO A 432 -11.09 1.44 6.05
CA PRO A 432 -10.32 2.64 6.34
C PRO A 432 -10.47 3.75 5.29
N TYR A 433 -10.71 3.42 4.02
CA TYR A 433 -10.75 4.37 2.91
C TYR A 433 -12.16 4.88 2.58
N ILE A 434 -13.12 4.68 3.48
CA ILE A 434 -14.43 5.33 3.46
C ILE A 434 -14.60 6.18 4.72
N VAL A 435 -15.37 7.25 4.61
CA VAL A 435 -15.86 8.02 5.75
C VAL A 435 -16.95 7.18 6.39
N ARG A 436 -16.65 6.56 7.53
CA ARG A 436 -17.62 5.69 8.20
C ARG A 436 -18.78 6.51 8.74
N MET A 437 -19.97 5.93 8.62
CA MET A 437 -21.14 6.46 9.31
C MET A 437 -21.22 5.88 10.71
N ILE A 438 -21.18 6.77 11.71
CA ILE A 438 -21.27 6.40 13.12
C ILE A 438 -22.72 6.05 13.46
N GLY A 439 -23.65 6.86 12.96
CA GLY A 439 -25.08 6.66 13.11
C GLY A 439 -25.87 7.88 12.64
N ILE A 440 -27.16 7.88 12.94
CA ILE A 440 -28.08 8.95 12.59
C ILE A 440 -28.70 9.56 13.83
N CYS A 441 -29.04 10.84 13.80
CA CYS A 441 -29.81 11.49 14.85
C CYS A 441 -31.11 12.01 14.26
N GLU A 442 -32.24 11.65 14.88
CA GLU A 442 -33.57 12.19 14.57
C GLU A 442 -33.91 13.22 15.65
N ALA A 443 -33.80 14.51 15.32
CA ALA A 443 -34.04 15.60 16.26
C ALA A 443 -34.69 16.81 15.54
N GLU A 444 -34.12 18.01 15.65
CA GLU A 444 -34.59 19.21 14.93
C GLU A 444 -34.56 19.04 13.41
N ALA A 445 -33.68 18.17 12.91
CA ALA A 445 -33.60 17.68 11.54
C ALA A 445 -32.98 16.27 11.57
N TRP A 446 -33.04 15.56 10.45
CA TRP A 446 -32.27 14.34 10.27
C TRP A 446 -30.78 14.67 10.12
N MET A 447 -29.95 14.02 10.94
CA MET A 447 -28.52 14.24 10.95
C MET A 447 -27.77 12.93 10.70
N LEU A 448 -26.84 12.93 9.76
CA LEU A 448 -25.89 11.84 9.58
C LEU A 448 -24.60 12.19 10.32
N VAL A 449 -24.22 11.38 11.30
CA VAL A 449 -23.01 11.56 12.10
C VAL A 449 -21.91 10.68 11.52
N MET A 450 -20.81 11.29 11.10
CA MET A 450 -19.76 10.67 10.30
C MET A 450 -18.36 10.95 10.88
N GLU A 451 -17.39 10.15 10.48
CA GLU A 451 -15.97 10.44 10.75
C GLU A 451 -15.56 11.82 10.20
N MET A 452 -14.68 12.50 10.93
CA MET A 452 -14.13 13.78 10.51
C MET A 452 -12.94 13.59 9.56
N ALA A 453 -12.89 14.39 8.49
CA ALA A 453 -11.76 14.50 7.56
C ALA A 453 -11.45 15.99 7.32
N GLU A 454 -10.49 16.51 8.08
CA GLU A 454 -10.33 17.96 8.29
C GLU A 454 -9.75 18.73 7.10
N LEU A 455 -9.01 18.08 6.20
CA LEU A 455 -8.42 18.76 5.03
C LEU A 455 -9.44 18.98 3.90
N GLY A 456 -10.66 18.46 4.05
CA GLY A 456 -11.76 18.68 3.13
C GLY A 456 -11.56 17.96 1.79
N PRO A 457 -12.26 18.41 0.72
CA PRO A 457 -12.35 17.63 -0.51
C PRO A 457 -11.10 17.72 -1.38
N LEU A 458 -10.74 16.59 -1.99
CA LEU A 458 -9.54 16.37 -2.81
C LEU A 458 -9.38 17.42 -3.90
N ASN A 459 -10.46 17.76 -4.62
CA ASN A 459 -10.39 18.76 -5.69
C ASN A 459 -9.95 20.14 -5.20
N LYS A 460 -10.51 20.63 -4.08
CA LYS A 460 -10.14 21.93 -3.50
C LYS A 460 -8.75 21.88 -2.89
N PHE A 461 -8.38 20.75 -2.28
CA PHE A 461 -7.04 20.55 -1.72
C PHE A 461 -5.96 20.64 -2.81
N LEU A 462 -6.10 19.90 -3.91
CA LEU A 462 -5.14 19.92 -5.01
C LEU A 462 -5.08 21.27 -5.75
N GLN A 463 -6.19 22.00 -5.83
CA GLN A 463 -6.19 23.36 -6.39
C GLN A 463 -5.30 24.30 -5.56
N LYS A 464 -5.33 24.18 -4.23
CA LYS A 464 -4.55 25.00 -3.29
C LYS A 464 -3.10 24.51 -3.16
N ASN A 465 -2.86 23.22 -3.30
CA ASN A 465 -1.58 22.56 -3.04
C ASN A 465 -0.99 21.97 -4.33
N ARG A 466 -0.63 22.83 -5.30
CA ARG A 466 -0.04 22.41 -6.59
C ARG A 466 1.33 21.75 -6.48
N HIS A 467 1.97 21.83 -5.31
CA HIS A 467 3.24 21.16 -5.02
C HIS A 467 3.08 19.66 -4.74
N VAL A 468 1.84 19.18 -4.51
CA VAL A 468 1.54 17.76 -4.33
C VAL A 468 2.01 17.01 -5.58
N THR A 469 2.84 15.99 -5.37
CA THR A 469 3.48 15.25 -6.46
C THR A 469 2.51 14.26 -7.10
N GLU A 470 2.80 13.90 -8.34
CA GLU A 470 2.09 12.84 -9.06
C GLU A 470 2.09 11.50 -8.30
N LYS A 471 3.22 11.14 -7.65
CA LYS A 471 3.32 9.94 -6.81
C LYS A 471 2.31 9.97 -5.66
N ASN A 472 2.16 11.11 -5.00
CA ASN A 472 1.19 11.28 -3.91
C ASN A 472 -0.26 11.33 -4.41
N ILE A 473 -0.53 11.94 -5.57
CA ILE A 473 -1.87 11.84 -6.21
C ILE A 473 -2.21 10.37 -6.50
N THR A 474 -1.25 9.60 -7.02
CA THR A 474 -1.40 8.17 -7.32
C THR A 474 -1.71 7.36 -6.07
N GLU A 475 -1.05 7.63 -4.94
CA GLU A 475 -1.36 7.05 -3.64
C GLU A 475 -2.81 7.32 -3.22
N LEU A 476 -3.26 8.58 -3.28
CA LEU A 476 -4.62 8.96 -2.87
C LEU A 476 -5.69 8.31 -3.75
N VAL A 477 -5.49 8.26 -5.08
CA VAL A 477 -6.46 7.57 -5.96
C VAL A 477 -6.40 6.05 -5.82
N HIS A 478 -5.25 5.47 -5.44
CA HIS A 478 -5.15 4.05 -5.08
C HIS A 478 -5.99 3.73 -3.85
N GLN A 479 -5.92 4.54 -2.79
CA GLN A 479 -6.77 4.43 -1.61
C GLN A 479 -8.27 4.51 -1.96
N VAL A 480 -8.66 5.45 -2.84
CA VAL A 480 -10.03 5.53 -3.35
C VAL A 480 -10.43 4.24 -4.09
N SER A 481 -9.54 3.67 -4.93
CA SER A 481 -9.84 2.39 -5.59
C SER A 481 -10.01 1.23 -4.62
N MET A 482 -9.27 1.22 -3.51
CA MET A 482 -9.41 0.20 -2.45
C MET A 482 -10.76 0.34 -1.73
N GLY A 483 -11.17 1.56 -1.39
CA GLY A 483 -12.48 1.82 -0.81
C GLY A 483 -13.62 1.44 -1.76
N MET A 484 -13.50 1.76 -3.06
CA MET A 484 -14.53 1.39 -4.05
C MET A 484 -14.58 -0.11 -4.33
N LYS A 485 -13.45 -0.82 -4.31
CA LYS A 485 -13.41 -2.28 -4.35
C LYS A 485 -14.17 -2.87 -3.17
N TYR A 486 -13.95 -2.35 -1.96
CA TYR A 486 -14.70 -2.77 -0.78
C TYR A 486 -16.22 -2.53 -0.94
N LEU A 487 -16.63 -1.37 -1.47
CA LEU A 487 -18.05 -1.10 -1.73
C LEU A 487 -18.65 -2.05 -2.78
N GLU A 488 -17.89 -2.37 -3.84
CA GLU A 488 -18.29 -3.36 -4.85
C GLU A 488 -18.47 -4.75 -4.24
N GLU A 489 -17.55 -5.21 -3.39
CA GLU A 489 -17.63 -6.49 -2.67
C GLU A 489 -18.83 -6.56 -1.69
N ASN A 490 -19.33 -5.40 -1.24
CA ASN A 490 -20.51 -5.28 -0.38
C ASN A 490 -21.79 -4.91 -1.15
N ASN A 491 -21.80 -5.04 -2.48
CA ASN A 491 -22.95 -4.74 -3.35
C ASN A 491 -23.53 -3.33 -3.12
N PHE A 492 -22.66 -2.36 -2.88
CA PHE A 492 -23.03 -0.99 -2.55
C PHE A 492 -22.60 -0.03 -3.67
N VAL A 493 -23.58 0.62 -4.32
CA VAL A 493 -23.34 1.53 -5.45
C VAL A 493 -23.32 2.98 -4.94
N HIS A 494 -22.24 3.71 -5.21
CA HIS A 494 -22.00 5.06 -4.73
C HIS A 494 -22.81 6.12 -5.50
N ARG A 495 -22.82 6.08 -6.84
CA ARG A 495 -23.59 6.97 -7.75
C ARG A 495 -23.23 8.45 -7.75
N ASP A 496 -22.31 8.88 -6.90
CA ASP A 496 -21.80 10.25 -6.87
C ASP A 496 -20.29 10.28 -6.64
N LEU A 497 -19.57 9.26 -7.11
CA LEU A 497 -18.12 9.22 -6.95
C LEU A 497 -17.47 10.34 -7.77
N ALA A 498 -16.82 11.28 -7.07
CA ALA A 498 -16.18 12.45 -7.65
C ALA A 498 -15.13 13.01 -6.70
N ALA A 499 -14.19 13.82 -7.18
CA ALA A 499 -13.15 14.40 -6.33
C ALA A 499 -13.68 15.37 -5.26
N ARG A 500 -14.92 15.87 -5.39
CA ARG A 500 -15.62 16.63 -4.33
C ARG A 500 -16.08 15.77 -3.15
N ASN A 501 -16.23 14.46 -3.38
CA ASN A 501 -16.72 13.47 -2.42
C ASN A 501 -15.59 12.56 -1.92
N VAL A 502 -14.33 12.84 -2.29
CA VAL A 502 -13.15 12.27 -1.63
C VAL A 502 -12.63 13.31 -0.65
N LEU A 503 -12.66 13.00 0.64
CA LEU A 503 -12.17 13.88 1.71
C LEU A 503 -10.79 13.42 2.16
N LEU A 504 -9.95 14.37 2.52
CA LEU A 504 -8.60 14.11 3.02
C LEU A 504 -8.57 14.23 4.54
N VAL A 505 -8.07 13.19 5.20
CA VAL A 505 -7.70 13.21 6.61
C VAL A 505 -6.30 13.82 6.74
N THR A 506 -5.36 13.33 5.94
CA THR A 506 -4.00 13.85 5.78
C THR A 506 -3.68 13.95 4.28
N GLN A 507 -2.55 14.54 3.91
CA GLN A 507 -2.08 14.58 2.52
C GLN A 507 -1.77 13.18 1.97
N HIS A 508 -1.62 12.18 2.84
CA HIS A 508 -1.39 10.77 2.50
C HIS A 508 -2.58 9.87 2.83
N TYR A 509 -3.76 10.43 3.15
CA TYR A 509 -4.92 9.64 3.54
C TYR A 509 -6.25 10.22 3.02
N ALA A 510 -6.80 9.58 1.99
CA ALA A 510 -8.10 9.84 1.39
C ALA A 510 -9.19 8.88 1.93
N LYS A 511 -10.40 9.42 2.08
CA LYS A 511 -11.61 8.68 2.38
C LYS A 511 -12.75 9.06 1.44
N ILE A 512 -13.47 8.07 0.93
CA ILE A 512 -14.68 8.27 0.12
C ILE A 512 -15.83 8.68 1.04
N SER A 513 -16.58 9.70 0.65
CA SER A 513 -17.66 10.29 1.42
C SER A 513 -18.91 10.50 0.58
N ASP A 514 -19.95 11.03 1.23
CA ASP A 514 -21.20 11.46 0.61
C ASP A 514 -21.89 10.39 -0.24
N PHE A 515 -22.28 9.32 0.44
CA PHE A 515 -23.18 8.29 -0.06
C PHE A 515 -24.65 8.75 -0.10
N GLY A 516 -24.94 10.05 -0.11
CA GLY A 516 -26.30 10.60 -0.01
C GLY A 516 -27.20 10.34 -1.23
N LEU A 517 -26.66 9.75 -2.29
CA LEU A 517 -27.41 9.20 -3.43
C LEU A 517 -27.29 7.68 -3.56
N SER A 518 -26.44 7.06 -2.73
CA SER A 518 -26.07 5.65 -2.80
C SER A 518 -27.25 4.75 -2.49
N LYS A 519 -27.14 3.47 -2.86
CA LYS A 519 -28.15 2.48 -2.49
C LYS A 519 -27.51 1.10 -2.39
N ALA A 520 -28.01 0.35 -1.44
CA ALA A 520 -27.75 -1.09 -1.37
C ALA A 520 -28.51 -1.79 -2.50
N LEU A 521 -27.83 -2.67 -3.23
CA LEU A 521 -28.51 -3.58 -4.16
C LEU A 521 -29.03 -4.80 -3.39
N SER A 522 -30.15 -5.35 -3.85
CA SER A 522 -30.63 -6.65 -3.36
C SER A 522 -29.73 -7.76 -3.93
N ALA A 523 -29.63 -8.91 -3.27
CA ALA A 523 -28.73 -9.98 -3.69
C ALA A 523 -28.98 -10.49 -5.12
N ASP A 524 -30.21 -10.34 -5.64
CA ASP A 524 -30.61 -10.77 -6.98
C ASP A 524 -30.52 -9.65 -8.05
N GLU A 525 -30.11 -8.43 -7.66
CA GLU A 525 -30.04 -7.27 -8.55
C GLU A 525 -28.61 -6.80 -8.80
N ASN A 526 -28.20 -6.75 -10.08
CA ASN A 526 -26.87 -6.26 -10.48
C ASN A 526 -26.83 -4.75 -10.77
N TYR A 527 -27.98 -4.07 -10.76
CA TYR A 527 -28.09 -2.64 -11.00
C TYR A 527 -29.36 -2.07 -10.36
N TYR A 528 -29.32 -0.78 -10.05
CA TYR A 528 -30.50 -0.01 -9.66
C TYR A 528 -31.02 0.85 -10.81
N LYS A 529 -32.34 0.96 -10.95
CA LYS A 529 -32.98 1.87 -11.90
C LYS A 529 -33.70 3.00 -11.16
N ALA A 530 -33.26 4.24 -11.33
CA ALA A 530 -33.92 5.39 -10.70
C ALA A 530 -35.28 5.68 -11.37
N GLN A 531 -36.26 6.13 -10.56
CA GLN A 531 -37.63 6.40 -11.02
C GLN A 531 -37.87 7.88 -11.45
N SER A 532 -36.95 8.82 -11.19
CA SER A 532 -37.16 10.26 -11.47
C SER A 532 -35.93 11.03 -11.98
N HIS A 533 -36.20 12.14 -12.68
CA HIS A 533 -35.22 13.09 -13.23
C HIS A 533 -34.84 14.18 -12.21
N GLY A 534 -34.01 13.86 -11.20
CA GLY A 534 -33.44 14.84 -10.27
C GLY A 534 -32.31 15.74 -10.85
N LYS A 535 -31.74 16.64 -10.02
CA LYS A 535 -30.54 17.43 -10.35
C LYS A 535 -29.29 16.53 -10.31
N TRP A 536 -29.08 15.76 -11.36
CA TRP A 536 -28.01 14.77 -11.43
C TRP A 536 -26.66 15.37 -11.89
N PRO A 537 -25.53 14.93 -11.33
CA PRO A 537 -24.19 15.35 -11.75
C PRO A 537 -23.74 14.62 -13.03
N VAL A 538 -24.43 14.90 -14.14
CA VAL A 538 -24.31 14.22 -15.44
C VAL A 538 -22.87 14.02 -15.92
N LYS A 539 -21.95 14.94 -15.62
CA LYS A 539 -20.55 14.88 -16.07
C LYS A 539 -19.74 13.70 -15.50
N TRP A 540 -20.18 13.12 -14.39
CA TRP A 540 -19.54 11.92 -13.82
C TRP A 540 -20.24 10.64 -14.25
N TYR A 541 -21.40 10.72 -14.89
CA TYR A 541 -22.25 9.57 -15.14
C TYR A 541 -21.81 8.79 -16.36
N ALA A 542 -21.90 7.48 -16.24
CA ALA A 542 -21.74 6.57 -17.34
C ALA A 542 -22.90 6.71 -18.35
N PRO A 543 -22.71 6.35 -19.63
CA PRO A 543 -23.74 6.44 -20.67
C PRO A 543 -25.06 5.75 -20.26
N GLU A 544 -24.98 4.58 -19.64
CA GLU A 544 -26.15 3.83 -19.20
C GLU A 544 -26.92 4.51 -18.06
N CYS A 545 -26.24 5.32 -17.24
CA CYS A 545 -26.89 6.15 -16.22
C CYS A 545 -27.61 7.34 -16.85
N MET A 546 -26.96 8.01 -17.82
CA MET A 546 -27.54 9.18 -18.51
C MET A 546 -28.76 8.80 -19.35
N ASN A 547 -28.69 7.66 -20.05
CA ASN A 547 -29.72 7.23 -21.00
C ASN A 547 -30.84 6.43 -20.34
N PHE A 548 -30.51 5.57 -19.36
CA PHE A 548 -31.45 4.56 -18.83
C PHE A 548 -31.60 4.58 -17.30
N TYR A 549 -30.93 5.50 -16.62
CA TYR A 549 -30.92 5.60 -15.15
C TYR A 549 -30.47 4.31 -14.46
N LYS A 550 -29.60 3.52 -15.12
CA LYS A 550 -29.07 2.26 -14.58
C LYS A 550 -27.75 2.52 -13.85
N PHE A 551 -27.74 2.32 -12.53
CA PHE A 551 -26.59 2.50 -11.67
C PHE A 551 -26.07 1.16 -11.16
N SER A 552 -24.77 0.94 -11.26
CA SER A 552 -24.06 -0.28 -10.81
C SER A 552 -22.62 0.06 -10.41
N SER A 553 -21.90 -0.88 -9.81
CA SER A 553 -20.47 -0.70 -9.54
C SER A 553 -19.67 -0.40 -10.82
N LYS A 554 -20.07 -0.95 -11.98
CA LYS A 554 -19.48 -0.59 -13.30
C LYS A 554 -19.73 0.88 -13.68
N SER A 555 -20.84 1.48 -13.28
CA SER A 555 -21.07 2.92 -13.48
C SER A 555 -20.24 3.79 -12.53
N ASP A 556 -19.95 3.28 -11.32
CA ASP A 556 -18.99 3.94 -10.42
C ASP A 556 -17.56 3.85 -10.96
N VAL A 557 -17.19 2.76 -11.65
CA VAL A 557 -15.90 2.67 -12.35
C VAL A 557 -15.74 3.79 -13.39
N TRP A 558 -16.78 4.10 -14.16
CA TRP A 558 -16.76 5.25 -15.07
C TRP A 558 -16.50 6.57 -14.32
N SER A 559 -17.24 6.76 -13.22
CA SER A 559 -17.14 7.93 -12.36
C SER A 559 -15.73 8.07 -11.76
N PHE A 560 -15.10 6.94 -11.39
CA PHE A 560 -13.72 6.87 -10.93
C PHE A 560 -12.72 7.33 -12.02
N GLY A 561 -12.97 6.99 -13.30
CA GLY A 561 -12.21 7.53 -14.42
C GLY A 561 -12.24 9.07 -14.48
N VAL A 562 -13.41 9.67 -14.27
CA VAL A 562 -13.58 11.13 -14.21
C VAL A 562 -12.88 11.72 -12.97
N LEU A 563 -13.00 11.07 -11.81
CA LEU A 563 -12.32 11.45 -10.57
C LEU A 563 -10.79 11.44 -10.73
N MET A 564 -10.22 10.40 -11.35
CA MET A 564 -8.79 10.37 -11.65
C MET A 564 -8.41 11.54 -12.55
N TRP A 565 -9.19 11.85 -13.59
CA TRP A 565 -8.94 13.03 -14.42
C TRP A 565 -8.95 14.33 -13.62
N GLU A 566 -9.91 14.50 -12.70
CA GLU A 566 -9.94 15.66 -11.78
C GLU A 566 -8.67 15.73 -10.93
N ALA A 567 -8.25 14.60 -10.33
CA ALA A 567 -7.09 14.53 -9.46
C ALA A 567 -5.79 14.91 -10.20
N PHE A 568 -5.52 14.27 -11.34
CA PHE A 568 -4.33 14.55 -12.15
C PHE A 568 -4.39 15.89 -12.89
N SER A 569 -5.56 16.53 -12.97
CA SER A 569 -5.70 17.91 -13.43
C SER A 569 -5.62 18.93 -12.29
N TYR A 570 -5.27 18.49 -11.08
CA TYR A 570 -5.24 19.30 -9.85
C TYR A 570 -6.57 20.02 -9.57
N GLY A 571 -7.66 19.26 -9.61
CA GLY A 571 -9.01 19.70 -9.28
C GLY A 571 -9.69 20.53 -10.34
N GLN A 572 -9.26 20.50 -11.60
CA GLN A 572 -10.00 21.17 -12.69
C GLN A 572 -11.38 20.56 -12.88
N LYS A 573 -12.32 21.38 -13.39
CA LYS A 573 -13.68 20.93 -13.70
C LYS A 573 -13.66 20.05 -14.96
N PRO A 574 -14.22 18.83 -14.93
CA PRO A 574 -14.28 17.97 -16.11
C PRO A 574 -15.19 18.58 -17.19
N TYR A 575 -14.86 18.31 -18.45
CA TYR A 575 -15.58 18.82 -19.63
C TYR A 575 -15.84 20.34 -19.54
N LYS A 576 -14.79 21.12 -19.28
CA LYS A 576 -14.89 22.57 -19.06
C LYS A 576 -15.61 23.25 -20.24
N GLY A 577 -16.62 24.06 -19.94
CA GLY A 577 -17.43 24.77 -20.94
C GLY A 577 -18.61 23.99 -21.51
N MET A 578 -18.66 22.65 -21.34
CA MET A 578 -19.74 21.82 -21.89
C MET A 578 -20.90 21.63 -20.91
N LYS A 579 -22.12 21.58 -21.43
CA LYS A 579 -23.37 21.18 -20.75
C LYS A 579 -23.56 19.66 -20.82
N GLY A 580 -24.46 19.12 -20.00
CA GLY A 580 -24.71 17.66 -19.93
C GLY A 580 -25.05 17.01 -21.26
N GLY A 581 -25.92 17.64 -22.07
CA GLY A 581 -26.27 17.11 -23.40
C GLY A 581 -25.09 17.10 -24.39
N GLU A 582 -24.21 18.10 -24.32
CA GLU A 582 -23.00 18.16 -25.17
C GLU A 582 -22.00 17.07 -24.77
N VAL A 583 -21.88 16.79 -23.46
CA VAL A 583 -21.04 15.71 -22.94
C VAL A 583 -21.56 14.35 -23.39
N ALA A 584 -22.88 14.12 -23.33
CA ALA A 584 -23.48 12.88 -23.84
C ALA A 584 -23.17 12.68 -25.33
N GLN A 585 -23.37 13.70 -26.17
CA GLN A 585 -23.06 13.63 -27.61
C GLN A 585 -21.58 13.35 -27.89
N MET A 586 -20.66 13.99 -27.16
CA MET A 586 -19.22 13.73 -27.27
C MET A 586 -18.90 12.27 -26.97
N ILE A 587 -19.47 11.72 -25.89
CA ILE A 587 -19.23 10.33 -25.47
C ILE A 587 -19.77 9.33 -26.51
N GLU A 588 -20.96 9.59 -27.06
CA GLU A 588 -21.58 8.79 -28.13
C GLU A 588 -20.73 8.77 -29.42
N ARG A 589 -20.00 9.86 -29.72
CA ARG A 589 -19.02 9.89 -30.84
C ARG A 589 -17.73 9.12 -30.56
N GLY A 590 -17.59 8.52 -29.37
CA GLY A 590 -16.37 7.82 -28.95
C GLY A 590 -15.26 8.74 -28.45
N GLU A 591 -15.51 10.05 -28.37
CA GLU A 591 -14.54 11.03 -27.85
C GLU A 591 -14.43 10.94 -26.32
N ARG A 592 -13.27 11.29 -25.76
CA ARG A 592 -12.99 11.32 -24.32
C ARG A 592 -12.21 12.57 -23.95
N MET A 593 -12.18 12.92 -22.66
CA MET A 593 -11.35 14.04 -22.18
C MET A 593 -9.87 13.78 -22.47
N GLU A 594 -9.13 14.84 -22.79
CA GLU A 594 -7.69 14.76 -23.06
C GLU A 594 -6.89 14.38 -21.81
N ARG A 595 -5.69 13.82 -22.02
CA ARG A 595 -4.76 13.49 -20.94
C ARG A 595 -4.29 14.76 -20.23
N PRO A 596 -4.44 14.87 -18.89
CA PRO A 596 -3.88 15.99 -18.14
C PRO A 596 -2.35 16.06 -18.30
N GLU A 597 -1.77 17.26 -18.28
CA GLU A 597 -0.36 17.49 -18.60
C GLU A 597 0.60 16.61 -17.78
N VAL A 598 0.40 16.56 -16.46
CA VAL A 598 1.21 15.79 -15.51
C VAL A 598 0.79 14.32 -15.38
N CYS A 599 -0.24 13.88 -16.10
CA CYS A 599 -0.80 12.54 -15.94
C CYS A 599 0.05 11.50 -16.67
N PRO A 600 0.52 10.43 -16.00
CA PRO A 600 1.22 9.33 -16.67
C PRO A 600 0.36 8.64 -17.72
N THR A 601 1.03 8.04 -18.71
CA THR A 601 0.34 7.36 -19.81
C THR A 601 -0.41 6.13 -19.31
N GLU A 602 0.15 5.41 -18.33
CA GLU A 602 -0.43 4.23 -17.70
C GLU A 602 -1.72 4.58 -16.94
N VAL A 603 -1.71 5.67 -16.17
CA VAL A 603 -2.90 6.16 -15.47
C VAL A 603 -3.95 6.64 -16.46
N TYR A 604 -3.59 7.40 -17.50
CA TYR A 604 -4.55 7.82 -18.51
C TYR A 604 -5.14 6.64 -19.31
N SER A 605 -4.34 5.59 -19.53
CA SER A 605 -4.84 4.34 -20.14
C SER A 605 -5.85 3.66 -19.22
N LEU A 606 -5.63 3.67 -17.91
CA LEU A 606 -6.61 3.22 -16.92
C LEU A 606 -7.89 4.10 -16.92
N MET A 607 -7.76 5.42 -17.05
CA MET A 607 -8.93 6.32 -17.22
C MET A 607 -9.75 5.95 -18.45
N LYS A 608 -9.10 5.73 -19.60
CA LYS A 608 -9.78 5.29 -20.84
C LYS A 608 -10.46 3.94 -20.66
N LEU A 609 -9.83 3.00 -19.96
CA LEU A 609 -10.43 1.70 -19.64
C LEU A 609 -11.68 1.85 -18.75
N CYS A 610 -11.64 2.76 -17.77
CA CYS A 610 -12.82 3.12 -16.97
C CYS A 610 -13.94 3.72 -17.84
N TRP A 611 -13.59 4.47 -18.89
CA TRP A 611 -14.53 5.05 -19.86
C TRP A 611 -14.88 4.14 -21.05
N THR A 612 -14.77 2.82 -20.87
CA THR A 612 -15.28 1.84 -21.83
C THR A 612 -16.81 1.98 -21.91
N TYR A 613 -17.32 2.20 -23.13
CA TYR A 613 -18.74 2.50 -23.34
C TYR A 613 -19.61 1.30 -22.98
N ASN A 614 -19.30 0.13 -23.52
CA ASN A 614 -20.00 -1.12 -23.19
C ASN A 614 -19.74 -1.52 -21.73
N VAL A 615 -20.80 -1.81 -20.99
CA VAL A 615 -20.77 -2.11 -19.55
C VAL A 615 -20.08 -3.45 -19.26
N ASP A 616 -20.29 -4.43 -20.15
CA ASP A 616 -19.74 -5.77 -19.99
C ASP A 616 -18.22 -5.79 -20.15
N ASP A 617 -17.69 -4.99 -21.09
CA ASP A 617 -16.25 -4.84 -21.35
C ASP A 617 -15.54 -3.93 -20.33
N ARG A 618 -16.30 -3.08 -19.62
CA ARG A 618 -15.75 -2.19 -18.59
C ARG A 618 -15.28 -3.02 -17.39
N PRO A 619 -14.08 -2.79 -16.83
CA PRO A 619 -13.61 -3.57 -15.68
C PRO A 619 -14.44 -3.29 -14.41
N GLY A 620 -14.39 -4.20 -13.45
CA GLY A 620 -14.81 -3.95 -12.06
C GLY A 620 -13.68 -3.37 -11.19
N PHE A 621 -13.98 -2.95 -9.96
CA PHE A 621 -12.99 -2.35 -9.07
C PHE A 621 -11.89 -3.30 -8.62
N VAL A 622 -12.14 -4.61 -8.57
CA VAL A 622 -11.08 -5.62 -8.33
C VAL A 622 -9.92 -5.47 -9.33
N ALA A 623 -10.24 -5.34 -10.62
CA ALA A 623 -9.24 -5.18 -11.67
C ALA A 623 -8.63 -3.77 -11.69
N VAL A 624 -9.44 -2.73 -11.42
CA VAL A 624 -8.97 -1.34 -11.36
C VAL A 624 -7.99 -1.13 -10.21
N GLU A 625 -8.32 -1.58 -8.99
CA GLU A 625 -7.45 -1.48 -7.80
C GLU A 625 -6.14 -2.21 -8.03
N MET A 626 -6.19 -3.42 -8.59
CA MET A 626 -4.97 -4.19 -8.86
C MET A 626 -4.06 -3.49 -9.87
N ARG A 627 -4.61 -2.99 -11.00
CA ARG A 627 -3.81 -2.25 -12.00
C ARG A 627 -3.19 -0.99 -11.40
N LEU A 628 -3.96 -0.23 -10.63
CA LEU A 628 -3.50 1.01 -10.01
C LEU A 628 -2.46 0.74 -8.93
N ARG A 629 -2.64 -0.31 -8.11
CA ARG A 629 -1.67 -0.77 -7.12
C ARG A 629 -0.34 -1.17 -7.77
N ASN A 630 -0.40 -1.92 -8.86
CA ASN A 630 0.79 -2.38 -9.57
C ASN A 630 1.61 -1.20 -10.07
N TYR A 631 0.93 -0.21 -10.66
CA TYR A 631 1.56 1.03 -11.10
C TYR A 631 2.13 1.84 -9.93
N TYR A 632 1.33 2.06 -8.88
CA TYR A 632 1.72 2.78 -7.66
C TYR A 632 2.97 2.18 -7.01
N TYR A 633 3.02 0.86 -6.83
CA TYR A 633 4.19 0.18 -6.27
C TYR A 633 5.41 0.31 -7.17
N ASP A 634 5.23 0.33 -8.48
CA ASP A 634 6.35 0.44 -9.43
C ASP A 634 7.04 1.80 -9.37
N ILE A 635 6.28 2.87 -9.12
CA ILE A 635 6.80 4.25 -9.11
C ILE A 635 7.21 4.79 -7.72
N SER A 636 6.91 4.09 -6.63
CA SER A 636 6.97 4.67 -5.27
C SER A 636 8.33 4.55 -4.56
N HIS A 637 9.42 4.48 -5.31
CA HIS A 637 10.78 4.39 -4.78
C HIS A 637 11.46 5.75 -4.62
#